data_AF-A0A950NRX2-F1
#
_entry.id   AF-A0A950NRX2-F1
#
_cell.length_a   1.000
_cell.length_b   1.000
_cell.length_c   1.000
_cell.angle_alpha   90.00
_cell.angle_beta   90.00
_cell.angle_gamma   90.00
#
_symmetry.space_group_name_H-M   'P 1'
#
loop_
_entity.id
_entity.type
_entity.pdbx_description
1 polymer ?
#
loop_
_entity_poly.entity_id
_entity_poly.type
_entity_poly.pdbx_seq_one_letter_code
_entity_poly.pdbx_strand_id
1 'polypeptide(L)'
;MTGRSSASKAPHGRPLRVLFLNENLGGHATMHRAIKATIGERPEIVATFVDVPPRGLIRRVAGAGIPPLDRLDPDFAALRSQLAVSFVARRILRELAGSYDFLHVYTQHAALLSADMIASTPAIVSTDATGRQVSRLLPYRLPTRWTPLQNRVRMPLEQRVYDSATLVIGKSEWCVNSLRNDYQIGDDKLRRIPFGVVIPPLVPRTATPSGRPEITFVGTTLARKGGDR
;
A
#
# COMPACT_ATOMS: atom_id res chain seq x y z
N MET A 1 -10.92 -31.64 -24.64
CA MET A 1 -10.88 -31.86 -23.17
C MET A 1 -9.61 -31.20 -22.70
N THR A 2 -9.58 -30.11 -21.92
CA THR A 2 -9.97 -29.93 -20.50
C THR A 2 -9.63 -28.47 -20.18
N GLY A 3 -10.32 -27.69 -19.37
CA GLY A 3 -11.55 -27.84 -18.62
C GLY A 3 -12.02 -26.41 -18.30
N ARG A 4 -13.33 -26.17 -18.37
CA ARG A 4 -13.91 -24.91 -17.93
C ARG A 4 -13.64 -24.77 -16.43
N SER A 5 -12.89 -23.73 -16.06
CA SER A 5 -12.76 -23.29 -14.67
C SER A 5 -14.17 -23.07 -14.12
N SER A 6 -14.59 -23.91 -13.18
CA SER A 6 -15.83 -23.72 -12.44
C SER A 6 -15.72 -22.40 -11.68
N ALA A 7 -16.48 -21.39 -12.10
CA ALA A 7 -16.67 -20.18 -11.33
C ALA A 7 -17.19 -20.60 -9.94
N SER A 8 -16.36 -20.41 -8.92
CA SER A 8 -16.74 -20.62 -7.53
C SER A 8 -17.94 -19.73 -7.24
N LYS A 9 -19.12 -20.32 -7.14
CA LYS A 9 -20.35 -19.63 -6.74
C LYS A 9 -20.08 -19.01 -5.37
N ALA A 10 -20.30 -17.70 -5.23
CA ALA A 10 -20.16 -17.04 -3.94
C ALA A 10 -21.02 -17.80 -2.90
N PRO A 11 -20.51 -18.05 -1.67
CA PRO A 11 -21.20 -18.87 -0.67
C PRO A 11 -22.56 -18.28 -0.20
N HIS A 12 -22.89 -17.07 -0.65
CA HIS A 12 -24.16 -16.39 -0.36
C HIS A 12 -24.75 -15.88 -1.68
N GLY A 13 -26.07 -16.02 -1.87
CA GLY A 13 -26.79 -15.69 -3.11
C GLY A 13 -26.78 -14.21 -3.52
N ARG A 14 -25.91 -13.37 -2.94
CA ARG A 14 -25.69 -11.97 -3.30
C ARG A 14 -24.19 -11.69 -3.54
N PRO A 15 -23.83 -10.81 -4.49
CA PRO A 15 -22.45 -10.37 -4.66
C PRO A 15 -21.85 -9.77 -3.38
N LEU A 16 -20.55 -10.00 -3.17
CA LEU A 16 -19.79 -9.46 -2.04
C LEU A 16 -19.50 -7.98 -2.27
N ARG A 17 -19.88 -7.12 -1.33
CA ARG A 17 -19.59 -5.68 -1.41
C ARG A 17 -18.25 -5.39 -0.75
N VAL A 18 -17.28 -4.94 -1.54
CA VAL A 18 -15.91 -4.72 -1.10
C VAL A 18 -15.52 -3.25 -1.23
N LEU A 19 -15.06 -2.66 -0.13
CA LEU A 19 -14.48 -1.31 -0.14
C LEU A 19 -12.96 -1.39 -0.23
N PHE A 20 -12.42 -0.84 -1.30
CA PHE A 20 -11.00 -0.70 -1.56
C PHE A 20 -10.54 0.71 -1.18
N LEU A 21 -9.74 0.85 -0.13
CA LEU A 21 -9.18 2.10 0.34
C LEU A 21 -7.69 2.18 0.01
N ASN A 22 -7.29 3.24 -0.69
CA ASN A 22 -5.90 3.45 -1.07
C ASN A 22 -5.35 4.81 -0.62
N GLU A 23 -4.10 4.83 -0.14
CA GLU A 23 -3.38 6.03 0.26
C GLU A 23 -3.15 7.01 -0.92
N ASN A 24 -3.23 6.49 -2.15
CA ASN A 24 -3.09 7.26 -3.39
C ASN A 24 -1.74 7.99 -3.51
N LEU A 25 -0.67 7.26 -3.24
CA LEU A 25 0.70 7.78 -3.28
C LEU A 25 1.59 6.96 -4.21
N GLY A 26 2.17 7.59 -5.24
CA GLY A 26 3.12 6.95 -6.14
C GLY A 26 2.59 5.67 -6.80
N GLY A 27 3.37 4.60 -6.74
CA GLY A 27 3.03 3.29 -7.33
C GLY A 27 1.78 2.62 -6.73
N HIS A 28 1.25 3.15 -5.62
CA HIS A 28 0.04 2.63 -5.00
C HIS A 28 -1.19 2.86 -5.90
N ALA A 29 -1.26 4.00 -6.60
CA ALA A 29 -2.33 4.29 -7.55
C ALA A 29 -2.33 3.32 -8.75
N THR A 30 -1.14 2.91 -9.21
CA THR A 30 -1.01 1.94 -10.31
C THR A 30 -1.56 0.57 -9.93
N MET A 31 -1.30 0.12 -8.70
CA MET A 31 -1.84 -1.15 -8.20
C MET A 31 -3.36 -1.11 -8.10
N HIS A 32 -3.93 -0.03 -7.55
CA HIS A 32 -5.38 0.14 -7.46
C HIS A 32 -6.05 0.14 -8.85
N ARG A 33 -5.42 0.81 -9.82
CA ARG A 33 -5.87 0.79 -11.22
C ARG A 33 -5.83 -0.61 -11.83
N ALA A 34 -4.79 -1.40 -11.57
CA ALA A 34 -4.69 -2.77 -12.07
C ALA A 34 -5.75 -3.71 -11.44
N ILE A 35 -6.02 -3.56 -10.13
CA ILE A 35 -7.09 -4.30 -9.47
C ILE A 35 -8.44 -3.89 -10.06
N LYS A 36 -8.70 -2.59 -10.22
CA LYS A 36 -9.95 -2.09 -10.81
C LYS A 36 -10.19 -2.63 -12.22
N ALA A 37 -9.14 -2.69 -13.04
CA ALA A 37 -9.22 -3.22 -14.40
C ALA A 37 -9.54 -4.72 -14.47
N THR A 38 -9.16 -5.49 -13.44
CA THR A 38 -9.33 -6.96 -13.43
C THR A 38 -10.57 -7.41 -12.66
N ILE A 39 -11.00 -6.66 -11.64
CA ILE A 39 -12.14 -7.03 -10.79
C ILE A 39 -13.49 -6.77 -11.48
N GLY A 40 -13.55 -5.84 -12.43
CA GLY A 40 -14.77 -5.54 -13.18
C GLY A 40 -15.33 -6.73 -13.98
N GLU A 41 -14.51 -7.76 -14.18
CA GLU A 41 -14.88 -9.00 -14.87
C GLU A 41 -15.49 -10.06 -13.93
N ARG A 42 -15.66 -9.75 -12.64
CA ARG A 42 -16.10 -10.69 -11.60
C ARG A 42 -17.50 -10.35 -11.07
N PRO A 43 -18.57 -11.03 -11.55
CA PRO A 43 -19.95 -10.75 -11.12
C PRO A 43 -20.19 -11.04 -9.63
N GLU A 44 -19.33 -11.83 -8.99
CA GLU A 44 -19.39 -12.16 -7.57
C GLU A 44 -18.96 -11.00 -6.64
N ILE A 45 -18.36 -9.93 -7.17
CA ILE A 45 -17.82 -8.81 -6.37
C ILE A 45 -18.38 -7.47 -6.85
N VAL A 46 -18.95 -6.70 -5.94
CA VAL A 46 -19.26 -5.28 -6.12
C VAL A 46 -18.16 -4.46 -5.45
N ALA A 47 -17.22 -3.98 -6.27
CA ALA A 47 -16.05 -3.24 -5.79
C ALA A 47 -16.29 -1.72 -5.80
N THR A 48 -16.08 -1.07 -4.66
CA THR A 48 -16.03 0.39 -4.55
C THR A 48 -14.61 0.82 -4.21
N PHE A 49 -14.04 1.69 -5.04
CA PHE A 49 -12.68 2.20 -4.86
C PHE A 49 -12.73 3.62 -4.32
N VAL A 50 -12.02 3.85 -3.22
CA VAL A 50 -11.85 5.15 -2.60
C VAL A 50 -10.38 5.43 -2.40
N ASP A 51 -9.92 6.49 -3.03
CA ASP A 51 -8.56 6.99 -2.89
C ASP A 51 -8.55 8.15 -1.90
N VAL A 52 -7.59 8.15 -0.97
CA VAL A 52 -7.36 9.32 -0.11
C VAL A 52 -7.04 10.51 -1.03
N PRO A 53 -7.68 11.68 -0.83
CA PRO A 53 -7.46 12.82 -1.71
C PRO A 53 -5.99 13.27 -1.68
N PRO A 54 -5.52 13.97 -2.73
CA PRO A 54 -4.18 14.54 -2.76
C PRO A 54 -3.86 15.41 -1.54
N ARG A 55 -2.56 15.59 -1.27
CA ARG A 55 -2.08 16.38 -0.11
C ARG A 55 -2.44 17.86 -0.26
N GLY A 56 -3.55 18.27 0.37
CA GLY A 56 -3.93 19.67 0.55
C GLY A 56 -3.02 20.43 1.52
N LEU A 57 -3.23 21.74 1.68
CA LEU A 57 -2.37 22.64 2.45
C LEU A 57 -2.14 22.17 3.90
N ILE A 58 -3.22 21.82 4.60
CA ILE A 58 -3.15 21.33 5.99
C ILE A 58 -2.26 20.09 6.12
N ARG A 59 -2.39 19.12 5.21
CA ARG A 59 -1.58 17.90 5.22
C ARG A 59 -0.12 18.15 4.84
N ARG A 60 0.15 19.18 4.04
CA ARG A 60 1.53 19.62 3.75
C ARG A 60 2.17 20.20 5.01
N VAL A 61 1.46 21.09 5.71
CA VAL A 61 1.94 21.69 6.97
C VAL A 61 2.12 20.63 8.05
N ALA A 62 1.14 19.72 8.20
CA ALA A 62 1.22 18.64 9.18
C ALA A 62 2.42 17.71 8.98
N GLY A 63 2.88 17.53 7.73
CA GLY A 63 4.07 16.74 7.40
C GLY A 63 5.36 17.56 7.19
N ALA A 64 5.30 18.90 7.33
CA ALA A 64 6.46 19.75 7.11
C ALA A 64 7.47 19.57 8.24
N GLY A 65 8.77 19.58 7.88
CA GLY A 65 9.85 19.61 8.85
C GLY A 65 9.78 20.88 9.70
N ILE A 66 10.15 20.79 10.98
CA ILE A 66 10.27 21.94 11.88
C ILE A 66 11.75 22.30 12.00
N PRO A 67 12.24 23.39 11.39
CA PRO A 67 13.64 23.80 11.54
C PRO A 67 13.95 24.23 12.99
N PRO A 68 15.12 23.90 13.55
CA PRO A 68 16.21 23.09 12.99
C PRO A 68 16.10 21.59 13.28
N LEU A 69 14.98 21.13 13.88
CA LEU A 69 14.78 19.75 14.29
C LEU A 69 14.79 18.80 13.09
N ASP A 70 14.15 19.19 11.99
CA ASP A 70 14.07 18.44 10.73
C ASP A 70 15.40 17.81 10.26
N ARG A 71 16.54 18.45 10.50
CA ARG A 71 17.89 17.94 10.15
C ARG A 71 18.23 16.60 10.77
N LEU A 72 17.72 16.32 11.96
CA LEU A 72 17.99 15.10 12.71
C LEU A 72 16.74 14.24 12.88
N ASP A 73 15.58 14.67 12.35
CA ASP A 73 14.29 13.99 12.49
C ASP A 73 13.69 13.78 13.92
N PRO A 74 14.00 14.55 14.98
CA PRO A 74 13.27 14.44 16.25
C PRO A 74 11.88 15.10 16.18
N ASP A 75 11.52 15.74 15.07
CA ASP A 75 10.21 16.38 14.86
C ASP A 75 9.13 15.42 14.34
N PHE A 76 9.48 14.15 14.12
CA PHE A 76 8.59 13.10 13.64
C PHE A 76 7.83 13.47 12.35
N ALA A 77 8.38 14.32 11.48
CA ALA A 77 7.69 14.82 10.28
C ALA A 77 7.06 13.72 9.42
N ALA A 78 7.77 12.63 9.17
CA ALA A 78 7.24 11.49 8.41
C ALA A 78 6.05 10.81 9.11
N LEU A 79 6.15 10.58 10.42
CA LEU A 79 5.05 10.00 11.19
C LEU A 79 3.85 10.94 11.22
N ARG A 80 4.05 12.24 11.44
CA ARG A 80 2.98 13.24 11.38
C ARG A 80 2.30 13.25 10.01
N SER A 81 3.06 13.16 8.93
CA SER A 81 2.52 13.05 7.57
C SER A 81 1.65 11.80 7.41
N GLN A 82 2.12 10.64 7.87
CA GLN A 82 1.35 9.38 7.85
C GLN A 82 0.08 9.45 8.69
N LEU A 83 0.16 10.01 9.90
CA LEU A 83 -1.00 10.22 10.78
C LEU A 83 -2.03 11.15 10.14
N ALA A 84 -1.59 12.22 9.46
CA ALA A 84 -2.48 13.13 8.77
C ALA A 84 -3.19 12.45 7.58
N VAL A 85 -2.50 11.55 6.87
CA VAL A 85 -3.14 10.70 5.85
C VAL A 85 -4.16 9.77 6.50
N SER A 86 -3.75 9.07 7.56
CA SER A 86 -4.60 8.11 8.24
C SER A 86 -5.84 8.73 8.87
N PHE A 87 -5.74 9.96 9.36
CA PHE A 87 -6.91 10.69 9.87
C PHE A 87 -7.96 10.92 8.78
N VAL A 88 -7.54 11.30 7.57
CA VAL A 88 -8.48 11.48 6.45
C VAL A 88 -9.10 10.15 6.05
N ALA A 89 -8.28 9.11 5.91
CA ALA A 89 -8.73 7.75 5.65
C ALA A 89 -9.74 7.25 6.70
N ARG A 90 -9.50 7.52 7.99
CA ARG A 90 -10.42 7.18 9.08
C ARG A 90 -11.79 7.82 8.90
N ARG A 91 -11.85 9.11 8.50
CA ARG A 91 -13.14 9.79 8.27
C ARG A 91 -13.93 9.12 7.14
N ILE A 92 -13.25 8.83 6.03
CA ILE A 92 -13.83 8.09 4.90
C ILE A 92 -14.35 6.73 5.35
N LEU A 93 -13.53 5.94 6.04
CA LEU A 93 -13.94 4.64 6.56
C LEU A 93 -15.13 4.76 7.52
N ARG A 94 -15.27 5.86 8.27
CA ARG A 94 -16.36 6.00 9.25
C ARG A 94 -17.70 6.18 8.58
N GLU A 95 -17.70 6.88 7.47
CA GLU A 95 -18.89 7.10 6.65
C GLU A 95 -19.26 5.83 5.87
N LEU A 96 -18.27 5.02 5.48
CA LEU A 96 -18.48 3.95 4.50
C LEU A 96 -18.45 2.53 5.07
N ALA A 97 -17.63 2.22 6.08
CA ALA A 97 -17.29 0.83 6.45
C ALA A 97 -18.52 -0.03 6.80
N GLY A 98 -19.52 0.54 7.49
CA GLY A 98 -20.75 -0.19 7.85
C GLY A 98 -21.64 -0.59 6.67
N SER A 99 -21.32 -0.13 5.45
CA SER A 99 -22.06 -0.46 4.23
C SER A 99 -21.43 -1.59 3.42
N TYR A 100 -20.28 -2.14 3.82
CA TYR A 100 -19.55 -3.15 3.04
C TYR A 100 -19.33 -4.42 3.85
N ASP A 101 -19.27 -5.54 3.15
CA ASP A 101 -19.03 -6.85 3.74
C ASP A 101 -17.54 -7.07 4.04
N PHE A 102 -16.67 -6.34 3.33
CA PHE A 102 -15.23 -6.54 3.36
C PHE A 102 -14.44 -5.25 3.08
N LEU A 103 -13.30 -5.07 3.74
CA LEU A 103 -12.37 -3.96 3.52
C LEU A 103 -11.06 -4.45 2.91
N HIS A 104 -10.58 -3.77 1.86
CA HIS A 104 -9.21 -3.90 1.37
C HIS A 104 -8.50 -2.57 1.57
N VAL A 105 -7.41 -2.55 2.34
CA VAL A 105 -6.67 -1.33 2.63
C VAL A 105 -5.25 -1.43 2.10
N TYR A 106 -4.84 -0.40 1.35
CA TYR A 106 -3.52 -0.27 0.78
C TYR A 106 -2.95 1.15 0.94
N THR A 107 -1.92 1.41 1.73
CA THR A 107 -1.15 0.53 2.61
C THR A 107 -1.58 0.71 4.08
N GLN A 108 -0.91 0.02 5.00
CA GLN A 108 -1.10 0.18 6.45
C GLN A 108 -0.99 1.64 6.92
N HIS A 109 -0.23 2.49 6.20
CA HIS A 109 -0.06 3.90 6.58
C HIS A 109 -1.37 4.70 6.48
N ALA A 110 -2.30 4.28 5.62
CA ALA A 110 -3.64 4.86 5.58
C ALA A 110 -4.49 4.45 6.80
N ALA A 111 -4.16 3.37 7.50
CA ALA A 111 -4.99 2.80 8.56
C ALA A 111 -4.43 2.94 9.99
N LEU A 112 -3.31 3.65 10.21
CA LEU A 112 -2.69 3.81 11.54
C LEU A 112 -3.65 4.26 12.66
N LEU A 113 -4.69 5.03 12.32
CA LEU A 113 -5.73 5.52 13.23
C LEU A 113 -7.06 4.76 13.08
N SER A 114 -7.12 3.66 12.34
CA SER A 114 -8.35 2.95 11.96
C SER A 114 -8.40 1.49 12.41
N ALA A 115 -7.49 1.05 13.27
CA ALA A 115 -7.42 -0.35 13.71
C ALA A 115 -8.75 -0.90 14.29
N ASP A 116 -9.48 -0.09 15.05
CA ASP A 116 -10.83 -0.41 15.55
C ASP A 116 -11.82 -0.73 14.43
N MET A 117 -11.73 -0.02 13.31
CA MET A 117 -12.61 -0.19 12.15
C MET A 117 -12.19 -1.38 11.29
N ILE A 118 -10.88 -1.63 11.21
CA ILE A 118 -10.33 -2.84 10.60
C ILE A 118 -10.75 -4.08 11.42
N ALA A 119 -10.84 -3.96 12.74
CA ALA A 119 -11.28 -5.06 13.61
C ALA A 119 -12.79 -5.34 13.51
N SER A 120 -13.62 -4.34 13.22
CA SER A 120 -15.08 -4.49 13.16
C SER A 120 -15.62 -5.09 11.85
N THR A 121 -14.80 -5.13 10.80
CA THR A 121 -15.20 -5.60 9.47
C THR A 121 -14.10 -6.48 8.90
N PRO A 122 -14.38 -7.67 8.35
CA PRO A 122 -13.36 -8.51 7.73
C PRO A 122 -12.50 -7.71 6.74
N ALA A 123 -11.18 -7.77 6.91
CA ALA A 123 -10.27 -6.85 6.24
C ALA A 123 -8.96 -7.50 5.78
N ILE A 124 -8.54 -7.17 4.56
CA ILE A 124 -7.17 -7.37 4.08
C ILE A 124 -6.41 -6.06 4.19
N VAL A 125 -5.25 -6.11 4.83
CA VAL A 125 -4.25 -5.03 4.77
C VAL A 125 -3.10 -5.48 3.87
N SER A 126 -2.91 -4.78 2.76
CA SER A 126 -1.84 -5.07 1.80
C SER A 126 -0.72 -4.02 1.92
N THR A 127 0.53 -4.44 1.76
CA THR A 127 1.68 -3.52 1.84
C THR A 127 2.90 -4.02 1.05
N ASP A 128 3.66 -3.09 0.48
CA ASP A 128 4.90 -3.34 -0.24
C ASP A 128 6.16 -3.15 0.60
N ALA A 129 6.06 -2.39 1.69
CA ALA A 129 7.12 -2.21 2.67
C ALA A 129 6.56 -1.81 4.04
N THR A 130 7.16 -2.35 5.10
CA THR A 130 6.83 -1.95 6.48
C THR A 130 7.43 -0.59 6.81
N GLY A 131 6.93 0.11 7.83
CA GLY A 131 7.52 1.37 8.24
C GLY A 131 9.00 1.24 8.63
N ARG A 132 9.37 0.13 9.28
CA ARG A 132 10.75 -0.16 9.67
C ARG A 132 11.69 -0.33 8.47
N GLN A 133 11.20 -0.94 7.41
CA GLN A 133 11.93 -1.06 6.15
C GLN A 133 12.11 0.29 5.47
N VAL A 134 11.00 1.04 5.35
CA VAL A 134 10.96 2.37 4.75
C VAL A 134 11.90 3.34 5.48
N SER A 135 12.00 3.27 6.82
CA SER A 135 12.89 4.15 7.57
C SER A 135 14.39 3.86 7.42
N ARG A 136 14.77 2.73 6.81
CA ARG A 136 16.18 2.35 6.62
C ARG A 136 16.68 2.54 5.18
N LEU A 137 15.79 2.69 4.21
CA LEU A 137 16.12 2.50 2.78
C LEU A 137 15.62 3.59 1.85
N LEU A 138 15.03 4.67 2.37
CA LEU A 138 14.62 5.78 1.51
C LEU A 138 15.80 6.73 1.24
N PRO A 139 16.23 6.90 -0.02
CA PRO A 139 17.39 7.73 -0.36
C PRO A 139 17.18 9.23 -0.13
N TYR A 140 15.94 9.67 0.09
CA TYR A 140 15.62 11.06 0.44
C TYR A 140 15.60 11.33 1.96
N ARG A 141 15.77 10.30 2.79
CA ARG A 141 15.86 10.44 4.24
C ARG A 141 16.83 9.41 4.79
N LEU A 142 18.10 9.80 4.89
CA LEU A 142 19.11 8.96 5.52
C LEU A 142 18.71 8.71 6.98
N PRO A 143 18.82 7.47 7.48
CA PRO A 143 18.60 7.18 8.88
C PRO A 143 19.48 8.08 9.76
N THR A 144 18.88 8.72 10.76
CA THR A 144 19.56 9.54 11.75
C THR A 144 19.63 8.78 13.08
N ARG A 145 20.35 9.35 14.07
CA ARG A 145 20.36 8.82 15.44
C ARG A 145 18.98 8.72 16.09
N TRP A 146 17.98 9.43 15.56
CA TRP A 146 16.59 9.44 16.07
C TRP A 146 15.65 8.51 15.30
N THR A 147 16.09 7.93 14.19
CA THR A 147 15.30 6.94 13.44
C THR A 147 14.86 5.74 14.29
N PRO A 148 15.69 5.18 15.20
CA PRO A 148 15.24 4.13 16.11
C PRO A 148 14.08 4.57 17.01
N LEU A 149 14.11 5.81 17.52
CA LEU A 149 13.03 6.36 18.35
C LEU A 149 11.73 6.53 17.55
N GLN A 150 11.82 7.07 16.33
CA GLN A 150 10.67 7.16 15.43
C GLN A 150 10.05 5.79 15.12
N ASN A 151 10.90 4.78 14.88
CA ASN A 151 10.43 3.41 14.69
C ASN A 151 9.73 2.90 15.96
N ARG A 152 10.28 3.15 17.15
CA ARG A 152 9.70 2.75 18.43
C ARG A 152 8.31 3.34 18.66
N VAL A 153 8.06 4.57 18.18
CA VAL A 153 6.74 5.22 18.28
C VAL A 153 5.77 4.74 17.19
N ARG A 154 6.24 4.56 15.94
CA ARG A 154 5.38 4.16 14.82
C ARG A 154 5.00 2.69 14.84
N MET A 155 5.93 1.80 15.19
CA MET A 155 5.73 0.35 15.09
C MET A 155 4.49 -0.14 15.84
N PRO A 156 4.19 0.30 17.09
CA PRO A 156 2.96 -0.10 17.77
C PRO A 156 1.67 0.30 17.03
N LEU A 157 1.67 1.40 16.28
CA LEU A 157 0.51 1.83 15.48
C LEU A 157 0.32 0.93 14.26
N GLU A 158 1.40 0.61 13.56
CA GLU A 158 1.38 -0.35 12.45
C GLU A 158 1.00 -1.75 12.93
N GLN A 159 1.54 -2.18 14.07
CA GLN A 159 1.23 -3.47 14.70
C GLN A 159 -0.27 -3.62 14.93
N ARG A 160 -0.93 -2.60 15.53
CA ARG A 160 -2.38 -2.61 15.75
C ARG A 160 -3.18 -2.82 14.46
N VAL A 161 -2.75 -2.20 13.35
CA VAL A 161 -3.42 -2.37 12.05
C VAL A 161 -3.30 -3.80 11.56
N TYR A 162 -2.10 -4.39 11.64
CA TYR A 162 -1.88 -5.77 11.23
C TYR A 162 -2.59 -6.77 12.13
N ASP A 163 -2.60 -6.52 13.44
CA ASP A 163 -3.29 -7.34 14.44
C ASP A 163 -4.79 -7.39 14.18
N SER A 164 -5.39 -6.24 13.86
CA SER A 164 -6.82 -6.13 13.54
C SER A 164 -7.21 -6.72 12.18
N ALA A 165 -6.27 -6.85 11.23
CA ALA A 165 -6.56 -7.37 9.90
C ALA A 165 -6.85 -8.88 9.92
N THR A 166 -7.85 -9.30 9.13
CA THR A 166 -8.14 -10.72 8.89
C THR A 166 -7.03 -11.39 8.10
N LEU A 167 -6.47 -10.70 7.11
CA LEU A 167 -5.30 -11.13 6.35
C LEU A 167 -4.34 -9.97 6.12
N VAL A 168 -3.05 -10.27 6.17
CA VAL A 168 -1.99 -9.32 5.85
C VAL A 168 -1.25 -9.82 4.61
N ILE A 169 -1.12 -8.95 3.61
CA ILE A 169 -0.52 -9.30 2.33
C ILE A 169 0.75 -8.48 2.08
N GLY A 170 1.89 -9.15 2.07
CA GLY A 170 3.16 -8.56 1.61
C GLY A 170 3.32 -8.70 0.09
N LYS A 171 3.75 -7.63 -0.59
CA LYS A 171 3.97 -7.64 -2.06
C LYS A 171 5.31 -8.23 -2.51
N SER A 172 6.20 -8.53 -1.58
CA SER A 172 7.51 -9.10 -1.87
C SER A 172 7.97 -9.99 -0.73
N GLU A 173 8.92 -10.89 -1.00
CA GLU A 173 9.56 -11.70 0.05
C GLU A 173 10.23 -10.81 1.11
N TRP A 174 10.84 -9.72 0.66
CA TRP A 174 11.44 -8.72 1.53
C TRP A 174 10.42 -8.14 2.51
N CYS A 175 9.24 -7.72 2.03
CA CYS A 175 8.17 -7.21 2.90
C CYS A 175 7.62 -8.28 3.85
N VAL A 176 7.36 -9.49 3.34
CA VAL A 176 6.87 -10.62 4.14
C VAL A 176 7.84 -10.96 5.28
N ASN A 177 9.15 -10.96 5.01
CA ASN A 177 10.16 -11.19 6.05
C ASN A 177 10.13 -10.13 7.14
N SER A 178 9.88 -8.85 6.81
CA SER A 178 9.73 -7.82 7.85
C SER A 178 8.42 -7.98 8.62
N LEU A 179 7.30 -8.27 7.96
CA LEU A 179 6.03 -8.55 8.64
C LEU A 179 6.15 -9.71 9.63
N ARG A 180 6.83 -10.78 9.24
CA ARG A 180 7.11 -11.94 10.09
C ARG A 180 8.07 -11.59 11.24
N ASN A 181 9.25 -11.05 10.92
CA ASN A 181 10.34 -10.95 11.89
C ASN A 181 10.28 -9.69 12.75
N ASP A 182 9.77 -8.58 12.21
CA ASP A 182 9.71 -7.30 12.93
C ASP A 182 8.34 -7.02 13.55
N TYR A 183 7.27 -7.57 12.98
CA TYR A 183 5.87 -7.38 13.45
C TYR A 183 5.21 -8.68 13.93
N GLN A 184 5.92 -9.81 13.89
CA GLN A 184 5.45 -11.09 14.45
C GLN A 184 4.08 -11.53 13.90
N ILE A 185 3.79 -11.21 12.64
CA ILE A 185 2.52 -11.60 12.00
C ILE A 185 2.56 -13.09 11.68
N GLY A 186 1.59 -13.84 12.23
CA GLY A 186 1.47 -15.28 12.08
C GLY A 186 1.16 -15.76 10.65
N ASP A 187 1.61 -16.98 10.34
CA ASP A 187 1.40 -17.62 9.04
C ASP A 187 -0.07 -17.93 8.72
N ASP A 188 -0.90 -18.03 9.75
CA ASP A 188 -2.33 -18.21 9.61
C ASP A 188 -2.96 -17.08 8.78
N LYS A 189 -2.50 -15.83 8.99
CA LYS A 189 -3.02 -14.65 8.28
C LYS A 189 -2.06 -13.94 7.34
N LEU A 190 -0.77 -14.28 7.33
CA LEU A 190 0.21 -13.67 6.43
C LEU A 190 0.23 -14.36 5.06
N ARG A 191 0.13 -13.59 3.96
CA ARG A 191 0.26 -14.10 2.59
C ARG A 191 1.23 -13.27 1.76
N ARG A 192 1.93 -13.90 0.84
CA ARG A 192 2.70 -13.22 -0.21
C ARG A 192 1.89 -13.19 -1.49
N ILE A 193 1.47 -12.00 -1.93
CA ILE A 193 0.84 -11.82 -3.25
C ILE A 193 1.57 -10.68 -3.95
N PRO A 194 2.47 -10.98 -4.91
CA PRO A 194 3.21 -9.98 -5.65
C PRO A 194 2.32 -9.01 -6.43
N PHE A 195 2.88 -7.88 -6.85
CA PHE A 195 2.20 -7.00 -7.79
C PHE A 195 1.98 -7.72 -9.13
N GLY A 196 0.75 -7.62 -9.63
CA GLY A 196 0.42 -7.97 -11.01
C GLY A 196 0.56 -6.76 -11.94
N VAL A 197 0.72 -7.04 -13.22
CA VAL A 197 0.67 -6.05 -14.31
C VAL A 197 -0.40 -6.49 -15.29
N VAL A 198 -1.22 -5.54 -15.74
CA VAL A 198 -2.14 -5.77 -16.85
C VAL A 198 -1.29 -5.77 -18.12
N ILE A 199 -1.21 -6.92 -18.79
CA ILE A 199 -0.41 -7.07 -20.01
C ILE A 199 -1.22 -6.48 -21.17
N PRO A 200 -0.76 -5.38 -21.81
CA PRO A 200 -1.42 -4.86 -23.00
C PRO A 200 -1.22 -5.84 -24.18
N PRO A 201 -2.03 -5.72 -25.24
CA PRO A 201 -1.78 -6.47 -26.48
C PRO A 201 -0.35 -6.28 -26.96
N LEU A 202 0.26 -7.37 -27.47
CA LEU A 202 1.59 -7.32 -28.07
C LEU A 202 1.59 -6.35 -29.26
N VAL A 203 2.37 -5.28 -29.16
CA VAL A 203 2.61 -4.36 -30.26
C VAL A 203 3.83 -4.87 -31.05
N PRO A 204 3.75 -4.96 -32.40
CA PRO A 204 4.90 -5.33 -33.21
C PRO A 204 6.09 -4.40 -32.90
N ARG A 205 7.26 -4.98 -32.66
CA ARG A 205 8.47 -4.21 -32.41
C ARG A 205 8.88 -3.48 -33.70
N THR A 206 8.90 -2.16 -33.67
CA THR A 206 9.49 -1.37 -34.74
C THR A 206 11.01 -1.57 -34.72
N ALA A 207 11.60 -1.89 -35.86
CA ALA A 207 13.05 -2.01 -35.96
C ALA A 207 13.70 -0.64 -35.68
N THR A 208 14.78 -0.62 -34.90
CA THR A 208 15.54 0.61 -34.67
C THR A 208 16.28 1.00 -35.95
N PRO A 209 16.15 2.24 -36.44
CA PRO A 209 16.74 2.66 -37.73
C PRO A 209 18.27 2.55 -37.79
N SER A 210 18.94 2.58 -36.62
CA SER A 210 20.39 2.75 -36.51
C SER A 210 21.18 1.44 -36.42
N GLY A 211 20.51 0.28 -36.31
CA GLY A 211 21.17 -1.01 -36.07
C GLY A 211 21.90 -1.13 -34.72
N ARG A 212 21.81 -0.11 -33.85
CA ARG A 212 22.42 -0.11 -32.51
C ARG A 212 21.45 -0.66 -31.46
N PRO A 213 21.96 -1.28 -30.37
CA PRO A 213 21.14 -1.64 -29.22
C PRO A 213 20.46 -0.41 -28.61
N GLU A 214 19.17 -0.53 -28.28
CA GLU A 214 18.43 0.49 -27.55
C GLU A 214 18.32 0.08 -26.08
N ILE A 215 18.66 0.99 -25.17
CA ILE A 215 18.52 0.83 -23.73
C ILE A 215 17.48 1.83 -23.25
N THR A 216 16.34 1.33 -22.76
CA THR A 216 15.25 2.16 -22.26
C THR A 216 15.24 2.17 -20.73
N PHE A 217 15.29 3.36 -20.13
CA PHE A 217 15.02 3.53 -18.71
C PHE A 217 13.59 4.02 -18.49
N VAL A 218 12.85 3.34 -17.60
CA VAL A 218 11.50 3.75 -17.20
C VAL A 218 11.46 3.95 -15.69
N GLY A 219 11.34 5.20 -15.25
CA GLY A 219 11.24 5.53 -13.83
C GLY A 219 11.29 7.04 -13.59
N THR A 220 10.86 7.47 -12.41
CA THR A 220 10.82 8.89 -12.06
C THR A 220 12.19 9.49 -11.73
N THR A 221 13.17 8.65 -11.37
CA THR A 221 14.49 9.12 -10.91
C THR A 221 15.54 8.06 -11.22
N LEU A 222 16.40 8.31 -12.20
CA LEU A 222 17.48 7.42 -12.65
C LEU A 222 18.54 7.22 -11.57
N ALA A 223 19.01 8.31 -10.96
CA ALA A 223 19.95 8.32 -9.84
C ALA A 223 19.55 7.36 -8.71
N ARG A 224 18.29 7.45 -8.28
CA ARG A 224 17.69 6.60 -7.24
C ARG A 224 17.73 5.11 -7.60
N LYS A 225 17.70 4.81 -8.89
CA LYS A 225 17.68 3.45 -9.44
C LYS A 225 19.08 2.95 -9.79
N GLY A 226 20.13 3.70 -9.44
CA GLY A 226 21.53 3.31 -9.63
C GLY A 226 22.08 3.64 -11.01
N GLY A 227 21.42 4.51 -11.79
CA GLY A 227 21.89 4.85 -13.14
C GLY A 227 23.04 5.85 -13.20
N ASP A 228 23.48 6.38 -12.06
CA ASP A 228 24.62 7.32 -11.96
C ASP A 228 25.91 6.60 -11.53
N ARG A 229 25.93 5.26 -11.54
CA ARG A 229 27.05 4.42 -11.11
C ARG A 229 27.50 3.48 -12.21
#